data_AF-A0A9Q9K5N5-F1
#
_entry.id   AF-A0A9Q9K5N5-F1
#
_cell.length_a   1.000
_cell.length_b   1.000
_cell.length_c   1.000
_cell.angle_alpha   90.00
_cell.angle_beta   90.00
_cell.angle_gamma   90.00
#
_symmetry.space_group_name_H-M   'P 1'
#
loop_
_entity.id
_entity.type
_entity.pdbx_description
1 polymer ?
#
loop_
_entity_poly.entity_id
_entity_poly.type
_entity_poly.pdbx_seq_one_letter_code
_entity_poly.pdbx_strand_id
1 'polypeptide(L)'
;MAMNKQQAISILQKIDDLYDMGFNQNKQKAITWVETLMRNGDYEQTIIKLNNFMKASKFKPTIADVLASKPKAFEIDEKPVEETHQYKLEHDPAYRQEWEETRRKARAFIKELRSND
;
A
#
# COMPACT_ATOMS: atom_id res chain seq x y z
N MET A 1 -2.88 -14.30 -5.96
CA MET A 1 -3.79 -15.47 -6.15
C MET A 1 -4.61 -15.59 -4.89
N ALA A 2 -5.85 -16.10 -4.95
CA ALA A 2 -6.60 -16.33 -3.72
C ALA A 2 -5.86 -17.36 -2.85
N MET A 3 -5.72 -17.05 -1.56
CA MET A 3 -5.01 -17.90 -0.61
C MET A 3 -5.71 -19.25 -0.46
N ASN A 4 -4.95 -20.35 -0.52
CA ASN A 4 -5.50 -21.69 -0.31
C ASN A 4 -5.62 -22.03 1.19
N LYS A 5 -6.33 -23.12 1.51
CA LYS A 5 -6.57 -23.52 2.91
C LYS A 5 -5.28 -23.83 3.68
N GLN A 6 -4.30 -24.50 3.06
CA GLN A 6 -3.03 -24.83 3.72
C GLN A 6 -2.23 -23.58 4.07
N GLN A 7 -2.23 -22.60 3.16
CA GLN A 7 -1.63 -21.28 3.35
C GLN A 7 -2.32 -20.48 4.48
N ALA A 8 -3.65 -20.50 4.53
CA ALA A 8 -4.38 -19.85 5.62
C ALA A 8 -4.07 -20.49 6.97
N ILE A 9 -4.02 -21.83 7.02
CA ILE A 9 -3.67 -22.58 8.24
C ILE A 9 -2.24 -22.26 8.69
N SER A 10 -1.27 -22.18 7.78
CA SER A 10 0.12 -21.87 8.14
C SER A 10 0.25 -20.47 8.76
N ILE A 11 -0.55 -19.50 8.28
CA ILE A 11 -0.63 -18.16 8.88
C ILE A 11 -1.21 -18.24 10.29
N LEU A 12 -2.32 -18.96 10.49
CA LEU A 12 -2.90 -19.13 11.82
C LEU A 12 -1.92 -19.76 12.80
N GLN A 13 -1.25 -20.84 12.40
CA GLN A 13 -0.24 -21.52 13.21
C GLN A 13 0.86 -20.56 13.63
N LYS A 14 1.44 -19.82 12.66
CA LYS A 14 2.48 -18.84 12.94
C LYS A 14 2.03 -17.78 13.95
N ILE A 15 0.79 -17.31 13.87
CA ILE A 15 0.27 -16.31 14.83
C ILE A 15 0.02 -16.95 16.20
N ASP A 16 -0.54 -18.15 16.24
CA ASP A 16 -0.79 -18.89 17.50
C ASP A 16 0.52 -19.16 18.24
N ASP A 17 1.56 -19.60 17.53
CA ASP A 17 2.88 -19.91 18.09
C ASP A 17 3.56 -18.68 18.71
N LEU A 18 3.26 -17.48 18.21
CA LEU A 18 3.91 -16.24 18.63
C LEU A 18 3.11 -15.44 19.67
N TYR A 19 1.79 -15.52 19.62
CA TYR A 19 0.90 -14.65 20.41
C TYR A 19 -0.10 -15.41 21.28
N ASP A 20 -0.08 -16.75 21.24
CA ASP A 20 -1.03 -17.63 21.93
C ASP A 20 -2.47 -17.18 21.70
N MET A 21 -2.95 -17.36 20.46
CA MET A 21 -4.25 -16.85 20.03
C MET A 21 -5.41 -17.71 20.54
N GLY A 22 -5.12 -18.90 21.06
CA GLY A 22 -6.11 -19.86 21.54
C GLY A 22 -6.94 -20.46 20.40
N PHE A 23 -6.39 -20.55 19.18
CA PHE A 23 -7.13 -21.14 18.05
C PHE A 23 -7.46 -22.62 18.28
N ASN A 24 -6.56 -23.34 18.96
CA ASN A 24 -6.78 -24.73 19.35
C ASN A 24 -7.92 -24.92 20.37
N GLN A 25 -8.20 -23.89 21.16
CA GLN A 25 -9.25 -23.90 22.19
C GLN A 25 -10.59 -23.41 21.64
N ASN A 26 -10.59 -22.64 20.54
CA ASN A 26 -11.79 -22.12 19.90
C ASN A 26 -11.80 -22.41 18.40
N LYS A 27 -12.37 -23.57 18.06
CA LYS A 27 -12.50 -24.05 16.68
C LYS A 27 -13.26 -23.07 15.78
N GLN A 28 -14.31 -22.45 16.29
CA GLN A 28 -15.11 -21.50 15.50
C GLN A 28 -14.28 -20.27 15.12
N LYS A 29 -13.51 -19.73 16.07
CA LYS A 29 -12.57 -18.63 15.84
C LYS A 29 -11.54 -19.00 14.76
N ALA A 30 -10.97 -20.19 14.84
CA ALA A 30 -10.00 -20.68 13.84
C ALA A 30 -10.63 -20.78 12.43
N ILE A 31 -11.84 -21.33 12.33
CA ILE A 31 -12.58 -21.44 11.06
C ILE A 31 -12.84 -20.05 10.47
N THR A 32 -13.38 -19.12 11.26
CA THR A 32 -13.67 -17.75 10.79
C THR A 32 -12.42 -17.05 10.29
N TRP A 33 -11.28 -17.22 10.96
CA TRP A 33 -10.01 -16.65 10.51
C TRP A 33 -9.55 -17.26 9.19
N VAL A 34 -9.58 -18.59 9.06
CA VAL A 34 -9.20 -19.28 7.81
C VAL A 34 -10.08 -18.83 6.65
N GLU A 35 -11.41 -18.80 6.83
CA GLU A 35 -12.35 -18.37 5.80
C GLU A 35 -12.11 -16.92 5.37
N THR A 36 -11.84 -16.04 6.34
CA THR A 36 -11.57 -14.62 6.06
C THR A 36 -10.28 -14.44 5.26
N LEU A 37 -9.22 -15.16 5.62
CA LEU A 37 -7.93 -15.13 4.92
C LEU A 37 -8.05 -15.70 3.51
N MET A 38 -8.76 -16.81 3.32
CA MET A 38 -8.99 -17.41 2.00
C MET A 38 -9.81 -16.50 1.09
N ARG A 39 -10.83 -15.83 1.62
CA ARG A 39 -11.76 -15.00 0.82
C ARG A 39 -11.12 -13.68 0.38
N ASN A 40 -10.38 -13.04 1.27
CA ASN A 40 -9.98 -11.64 1.11
C ASN A 40 -8.46 -11.45 1.02
N GLY A 41 -7.68 -12.47 1.39
CA GLY A 41 -6.24 -12.38 1.54
C GLY A 41 -5.48 -12.87 0.33
N ASP A 42 -4.40 -12.17 0.00
CA ASP A 42 -3.30 -12.70 -0.78
C ASP A 42 -2.22 -13.22 0.17
N TYR A 43 -1.74 -14.45 -0.04
CA TYR A 43 -0.82 -15.13 0.87
C TYR A 43 0.47 -14.35 1.12
N GLU A 44 1.12 -13.91 0.05
CA GLU A 44 2.42 -13.25 0.13
C GLU A 44 2.29 -11.90 0.84
N GLN A 45 1.28 -11.11 0.45
CA GLN A 45 1.04 -9.80 1.06
C GLN A 45 0.67 -9.94 2.54
N THR A 46 -0.11 -10.95 2.89
CA THR A 46 -0.54 -11.21 4.27
C THR A 46 0.66 -11.60 5.14
N ILE A 47 1.57 -12.44 4.63
CA ILE A 47 2.82 -12.79 5.34
C ILE A 47 3.71 -11.56 5.54
N ILE A 48 3.87 -10.72 4.51
CA ILE A 48 4.65 -9.48 4.61
C ILE A 48 4.06 -8.57 5.70
N LYS A 49 2.74 -8.38 5.69
CA LYS A 49 2.05 -7.54 6.65
C LYS A 49 2.18 -8.08 8.08
N LEU A 50 2.01 -9.39 8.28
CA LEU A 50 2.25 -10.06 9.56
C LEU A 50 3.69 -9.85 10.04
N ASN A 51 4.69 -10.06 9.18
CA ASN A 51 6.09 -9.85 9.52
C ASN A 51 6.39 -8.40 9.93
N ASN A 52 5.78 -7.43 9.26
CA ASN A 52 5.92 -6.02 9.63
C ASN A 52 5.24 -5.72 10.97
N PHE A 53 4.05 -6.28 11.22
CA PHE A 53 3.37 -6.15 12.49
C PHE A 53 4.21 -6.70 13.65
N MET A 54 4.82 -7.88 13.48
CA MET A 54 5.67 -8.49 14.51
C MET A 54 6.88 -7.63 14.90
N LYS A 55 7.43 -6.87 13.94
CA LYS A 55 8.54 -5.94 14.21
C LYS A 55 8.08 -4.69 14.95
N ALA A 56 6.82 -4.28 14.74
CA ALA A 56 6.30 -3.01 15.23
C ALA A 56 5.53 -3.14 16.56
N SER A 57 4.93 -4.31 16.83
CA SER A 57 4.00 -4.49 17.94
C SER A 57 4.23 -5.79 18.71
N LYS A 58 4.17 -5.67 20.04
CA LYS A 58 4.18 -6.79 20.99
C LYS A 58 2.77 -7.32 21.33
N PHE A 59 1.73 -6.64 20.89
CA PHE A 59 0.35 -6.99 21.21
C PHE A 59 -0.19 -8.05 20.26
N LYS A 60 -1.22 -8.79 20.69
CA LYS A 60 -1.87 -9.80 19.84
C LYS A 60 -2.49 -9.14 18.61
N PRO A 61 -2.19 -9.61 17.40
CA PRO A 61 -2.74 -9.03 16.18
C PRO A 61 -4.23 -9.33 16.06
N THR A 62 -4.98 -8.38 15.49
CA THR A 62 -6.31 -8.61 14.96
C THR A 62 -6.24 -9.12 13.52
N ILE A 63 -7.36 -9.62 12.99
CA ILE A 63 -7.41 -10.05 11.57
C ILE A 63 -7.04 -8.89 10.61
N ALA A 64 -7.40 -7.65 10.95
CA ALA A 64 -7.11 -6.47 10.14
C ALA A 64 -5.62 -6.11 10.13
N ASP A 65 -4.89 -6.45 11.19
CA ASP A 65 -3.44 -6.23 11.28
C ASP A 65 -2.67 -7.19 10.38
N VAL A 66 -3.25 -8.34 10.06
CA VAL A 66 -2.60 -9.43 9.31
C VAL A 66 -3.07 -9.44 7.86
N LEU A 67 -4.38 -9.31 7.63
CA LEU A 67 -5.00 -9.46 6.32
C LEU A 67 -4.49 -8.40 5.33
N ALA A 68 -3.99 -8.87 4.19
CA ALA A 68 -3.63 -7.99 3.07
C ALA A 68 -4.18 -8.56 1.76
N SER A 69 -4.85 -7.71 0.99
CA SER A 69 -5.28 -8.01 -0.37
C SER A 69 -4.17 -7.72 -1.36
N LYS A 70 -4.18 -8.40 -2.51
CA LYS A 70 -3.27 -8.04 -3.62
C LYS A 70 -3.52 -6.59 -4.03
N PRO A 71 -2.49 -5.73 -4.13
CA PRO A 71 -2.66 -4.38 -4.67
C PRO A 71 -3.21 -4.48 -6.10
N LYS A 72 -4.14 -3.59 -6.45
CA LYS A 72 -4.59 -3.46 -7.84
C LYS A 72 -3.36 -3.18 -8.71
N ALA A 73 -3.25 -3.87 -9.85
CA ALA A 73 -2.22 -3.55 -10.81
C ALA A 73 -2.34 -2.07 -11.16
N PHE A 74 -1.23 -1.35 -11.09
CA PHE A 74 -1.20 0.03 -11.52
C PHE A 74 -1.27 0.01 -13.04
N GLU A 75 -2.47 0.28 -13.58
CA GLU A 75 -2.64 0.51 -15.00
C GLU A 75 -2.05 1.89 -15.29
N ILE A 76 -0.92 1.91 -15.99
CA ILE A 76 -0.37 3.15 -16.52
C ILE A 76 -1.28 3.52 -17.69
N ASP A 77 -2.21 4.45 -17.47
CA ASP A 77 -2.83 5.17 -18.57
C ASP A 77 -1.72 5.96 -19.27
N GLU A 78 -1.17 5.37 -20.34
CA GLU A 78 -0.25 6.08 -21.23
C GLU A 78 -1.03 7.24 -21.86
N LYS A 79 -0.80 8.45 -21.34
CA LYS A 79 -1.34 9.66 -21.94
C LYS A 79 -0.77 9.80 -23.36
N PRO A 80 -1.58 10.26 -24.34
CA PRO A 80 -1.07 10.59 -25.67
C PRO A 80 0.16 11.50 -25.57
N VAL A 81 1.14 11.30 -26.45
CA VAL A 81 2.42 12.02 -26.42
C VAL A 81 2.18 13.53 -26.48
N GLU A 82 1.18 13.97 -27.22
CA GLU A 82 0.76 15.36 -27.39
C GLU A 82 0.28 16.01 -26.08
N GLU A 83 -0.21 15.20 -25.15
CA GLU A 83 -0.66 15.66 -23.84
C GLU A 83 0.46 15.73 -22.80
N THR A 84 1.63 15.18 -23.11
CA THR A 84 2.77 15.20 -22.19
C THR A 84 3.29 16.61 -21.99
N HIS A 85 3.79 16.88 -20.78
CA HIS A 85 4.40 18.17 -20.45
C HIS A 85 5.56 18.52 -21.38
N GLN A 86 6.39 17.53 -21.75
CA GLN A 86 7.53 17.71 -22.64
C GLN A 86 7.08 18.16 -24.04
N TYR A 87 6.09 17.47 -24.61
CA TYR A 87 5.55 17.84 -25.92
C TYR A 87 4.94 19.25 -25.91
N LYS A 88 4.12 19.59 -24.90
CA LYS A 88 3.53 20.92 -24.79
C LYS A 88 4.58 22.02 -24.64
N LEU A 89 5.67 21.77 -23.90
CA LEU A 89 6.76 22.75 -23.81
C LEU A 89 7.46 22.99 -25.15
N GLU A 90 7.62 21.97 -25.97
CA GLU A 90 8.29 22.06 -27.27
C GLU A 90 7.40 22.67 -28.35
N HIS A 91 6.11 22.29 -28.37
CA HIS A 91 5.20 22.58 -29.47
C HIS A 91 4.14 23.66 -29.18
N ASP A 92 3.91 24.03 -27.91
CA ASP A 92 2.95 25.07 -27.52
C ASP A 92 3.67 26.28 -26.87
N PRO A 93 3.86 27.39 -27.61
CA PRO A 93 4.47 28.61 -27.08
C PRO A 93 3.70 29.24 -25.92
N ALA A 94 2.36 29.13 -25.88
CA ALA A 94 1.55 29.71 -24.82
C ALA A 94 1.74 28.92 -23.52
N TYR A 95 1.73 27.59 -23.60
CA TYR A 95 2.02 26.72 -22.47
C TYR A 95 3.43 26.94 -21.89
N ARG A 96 4.42 27.15 -22.76
CA ARG A 96 5.79 27.47 -22.35
C ARG A 96 5.86 28.77 -21.55
N GLN A 97 5.19 29.83 -22.01
CA GLN A 97 5.15 31.11 -21.32
C GLN A 97 4.49 31.00 -19.94
N GLU A 98 3.35 30.32 -19.86
CA GLU A 98 2.66 30.08 -18.58
C GLU A 98 3.54 29.31 -17.58
N TRP A 99 4.27 28.29 -18.07
CA TRP A 99 5.19 27.52 -17.25
C TRP A 99 6.37 28.35 -16.73
N GLU A 100 6.94 29.22 -17.56
CA GLU A 100 8.01 30.11 -17.16
C GLU A 100 7.56 31.12 -16.09
N GLU A 101 6.36 31.68 -16.24
CA GLU A 101 5.79 32.57 -15.23
C GLU A 101 5.53 31.86 -13.91
N THR A 102 4.96 30.65 -13.95
CA THR A 102 4.72 29.81 -12.78
C THR A 102 6.03 29.51 -12.06
N ARG A 103 7.07 29.12 -12.81
CA ARG A 103 8.41 28.86 -12.28
C ARG A 103 9.05 30.12 -11.68
N ARG A 104 8.83 31.29 -12.29
CA ARG A 104 9.31 32.58 -11.77
C ARG A 104 8.64 32.91 -10.44
N LYS A 105 7.31 32.77 -10.34
CA LYS A 105 6.55 33.00 -9.10
C LYS A 105 7.00 32.04 -7.99
N ALA A 106 7.16 30.76 -8.30
CA ALA A 106 7.65 29.76 -7.34
C ALA A 106 9.06 30.10 -6.83
N ARG A 107 9.97 30.53 -7.70
CA ARG A 107 11.33 30.96 -7.30
C ARG A 107 11.29 32.20 -6.40
N ALA A 108 10.44 33.18 -6.72
CA ALA A 108 10.29 34.38 -5.89
C ALA A 108 9.75 34.02 -4.49
N PHE A 109 8.73 33.16 -4.43
CA PHE A 109 8.15 32.70 -3.17
C PHE A 109 9.16 31.93 -2.30
N ILE A 110 9.93 31.01 -2.89
CA ILE A 110 10.99 30.29 -2.16
C ILE A 110 12.07 31.26 -1.64
N LYS A 111 12.41 32.29 -2.41
CA LYS A 111 13.37 33.31 -1.98
C LYS A 111 12.84 34.11 -0.79
N GLU A 112 11.56 34.50 -0.82
CA GLU A 112 10.89 35.21 0.27
C GLU A 112 10.85 34.39 1.56
N LEU A 113 10.48 33.11 1.48
CA LEU A 113 10.50 32.19 2.64
C LEU A 113 11.90 32.11 3.27
N ARG A 114 12.94 32.03 2.45
CA ARG A 114 14.34 31.95 2.93
C ARG A 114 14.90 33.26 3.47
N SER A 115 14.28 34.40 3.14
CA SER A 115 14.71 35.72 3.64
C SER A 115 13.98 36.14 4.92
N ASN A 116 12.94 35.40 5.33
CA ASN A 116 12.16 35.64 6.53
C ASN A 116 12.54 34.69 7.70
N ASP A 117 13.59 33.88 7.53
CA ASP A 117 14.33 33.15 8.58
C ASP A 117 15.60 33.91 8.95
#